data_AF-T1BTN2-F1
#
_entry.id   AF-T1BTN2-F1
#
_cell.length_a   1.000
_cell.length_b   1.000
_cell.length_c   1.000
_cell.angle_alpha   90.00
_cell.angle_beta   90.00
_cell.angle_gamma   90.00
#
_symmetry.space_group_name_H-M   'P 1'
#
loop_
_entity.id
_entity.type
_entity.pdbx_description
1 polymer ?
#
loop_
_entity_poly.entity_id
_entity_poly.type
_entity_poly.pdbx_seq_one_letter_code
_entity_poly.pdbx_strand_id
1 'polypeptide(L)'
;MVERMNAGQMQGFCAGEPWNALAVERGIGVTLTTSQSIWPDHPEKVLTTTATWAQNHPRSARALIAAILEASRWLDSSSENRAITAALMAQPNFLDLPSELILARLQGRYQDGLGHQWQDSHSLKFFADGAVNYPYL
;
A
#
# COMPACT_ATOMS: atom_id res chain seq x y z
N MET A 1 9.89 3.85 12.27
CA MET A 1 8.76 3.86 13.23
C MET A 1 8.84 2.63 14.12
N VAL A 2 8.78 1.42 13.56
CA VAL A 2 8.88 0.15 14.30
C VAL A 2 10.05 0.11 15.30
N GLU A 3 11.27 0.45 14.88
CA GLU A 3 12.44 0.48 15.80
C GLU A 3 12.33 1.50 16.93
N ARG A 4 11.71 2.67 16.68
CA ARG A 4 11.49 3.68 17.72
C ARG A 4 10.47 3.22 18.75
N MET A 5 9.46 2.48 18.30
CA MET A 5 8.47 1.86 19.16
C MET A 5 9.09 0.73 19.99
N ASN A 6 9.92 -0.13 19.39
CA ASN A 6 10.69 -1.17 20.08
C ASN A 6 11.60 -0.60 21.18
N ALA A 7 12.24 0.55 20.91
CA ALA A 7 13.08 1.25 21.88
C ALA A 7 12.30 2.00 22.97
N GLY A 8 10.96 1.93 23.00
CA GLY A 8 10.12 2.65 23.97
C GLY A 8 10.08 4.17 23.78
N GLN A 9 10.58 4.68 22.65
CA GLN A 9 10.64 6.12 22.34
C GLN A 9 9.34 6.64 21.70
N MET A 10 8.44 5.73 21.33
CA MET A 10 7.18 6.01 20.65
C MET A 10 6.13 5.00 21.10
N GLN A 11 4.92 5.47 21.43
CA GLN A 11 3.83 4.62 21.93
C GLN A 11 2.92 4.09 20.82
N GLY A 12 3.00 4.64 19.62
CA GLY A 12 2.21 4.20 18.47
C GLY A 12 2.52 5.02 17.21
N PHE A 13 2.05 4.56 16.06
CA PHE A 13 2.21 5.26 14.79
C PHE A 13 1.03 4.96 13.85
N CYS A 14 0.86 5.80 12.83
CA CYS A 14 -0.04 5.58 11.71
C CYS A 14 0.79 5.53 10.44
N ALA A 15 0.82 4.39 9.77
CA ALA A 15 1.58 4.20 8.54
C ALA A 15 0.84 3.31 7.55
N GLY A 16 1.17 3.47 6.27
CA GLY A 16 0.78 2.52 5.24
C GLY A 16 1.48 1.17 5.44
N GLU A 17 0.89 0.12 4.91
CA GLU A 17 1.47 -1.23 4.95
C GLU A 17 2.85 -1.29 4.27
N PRO A 18 3.75 -2.21 4.68
CA PRO A 18 3.56 -3.30 5.63
C PRO A 18 4.06 -3.01 7.06
N TRP A 19 4.27 -1.75 7.44
CA TRP A 19 4.92 -1.42 8.72
C TRP A 19 4.11 -1.85 9.95
N ASN A 20 2.78 -1.80 9.87
CA ASN A 20 1.88 -2.30 10.93
C ASN A 20 2.02 -3.82 11.06
N ALA A 21 2.00 -4.54 9.93
CA ALA A 21 2.22 -5.98 9.91
C ALA A 21 3.59 -6.38 10.48
N LEU A 22 4.65 -5.62 10.17
CA LEU A 22 5.99 -5.85 10.70
C LEU A 22 6.05 -5.67 12.23
N ALA A 23 5.39 -4.65 12.76
CA ALA A 23 5.34 -4.42 14.21
C ALA A 23 4.62 -5.57 14.94
N VAL A 24 3.53 -6.09 14.34
CA VAL A 24 2.80 -7.26 14.85
C VAL A 24 3.65 -8.53 14.78
N GLU A 25 4.28 -8.81 13.63
CA GLU A 25 5.12 -10.01 13.43
C GLU A 25 6.28 -10.08 14.42
N ARG A 26 6.87 -8.92 14.75
CA ARG A 26 7.96 -8.83 15.72
C ARG A 26 7.50 -8.75 17.19
N GLY A 27 6.20 -8.77 17.46
CA GLY A 27 5.64 -8.65 18.81
C GLY A 27 5.91 -7.30 19.47
N ILE A 28 6.20 -6.26 18.69
CA ILE A 28 6.51 -4.91 19.17
C ILE A 28 5.23 -4.14 19.50
N GLY A 29 4.12 -4.48 18.83
CA GLY A 29 2.80 -3.97 19.20
C GLY A 29 1.68 -4.56 18.34
N VAL A 30 0.55 -3.88 18.36
CA VAL A 30 -0.71 -4.35 17.78
C VAL A 30 -1.29 -3.33 16.82
N THR A 31 -2.09 -3.79 15.85
CA THR A 31 -2.83 -2.89 14.95
C THR A 31 -4.19 -2.57 15.55
N LEU A 32 -4.41 -1.30 15.93
CA LEU A 32 -5.67 -0.88 16.55
C LEU A 32 -6.84 -0.80 15.56
N THR A 33 -6.59 -0.32 14.35
CA THR A 33 -7.59 -0.14 13.30
C THR A 33 -6.87 0.00 11.95
N THR A 34 -7.55 -0.30 10.85
CA THR A 34 -7.05 0.02 9.50
C THR A 34 -7.74 1.28 8.99
N SER A 35 -7.17 1.92 7.97
CA SER A 35 -7.84 3.09 7.36
C SER A 35 -9.13 2.67 6.64
N GLN A 36 -9.16 1.47 6.05
CA GLN A 36 -10.38 0.96 5.42
C GLN A 36 -11.51 0.59 6.40
N SER A 37 -11.22 0.32 7.68
CA SER A 37 -12.27 0.16 8.70
C SER A 37 -12.85 1.50 9.17
N ILE A 38 -12.10 2.60 9.02
CA ILE A 38 -12.57 3.96 9.34
C ILE A 38 -13.38 4.53 8.16
N TRP A 39 -12.79 4.48 6.96
CA TRP A 39 -13.39 4.97 5.73
C TRP A 39 -13.14 3.96 4.60
N PRO A 40 -14.13 3.10 4.31
CA PRO A 40 -14.06 2.16 3.20
C PRO A 40 -13.80 2.87 1.87
N ASP A 41 -12.85 2.36 1.08
CA ASP A 41 -12.46 2.89 -0.23
C ASP A 41 -12.07 4.39 -0.21
N HIS A 42 -11.50 4.88 0.90
CA HIS A 42 -11.01 6.26 1.02
C HIS A 42 -9.93 6.61 -0.03
N PRO A 43 -9.88 7.88 -0.47
CA PRO A 43 -8.78 8.36 -1.30
C PRO A 43 -7.48 8.34 -0.51
N GLU A 44 -6.39 7.96 -1.17
CA GLU A 44 -5.07 7.99 -0.55
C GLU A 44 -4.04 8.54 -1.54
N LYS A 45 -3.17 7.70 -2.12
CA LYS A 45 -1.98 8.21 -2.79
C LYS A 45 -2.36 8.82 -4.14
N VAL A 46 -1.82 10.00 -4.42
CA VAL A 46 -2.01 10.71 -5.68
C VAL A 46 -0.69 10.81 -6.45
N LEU A 47 -0.75 10.62 -7.77
CA LEU A 47 0.32 11.06 -8.66
C LEU A 47 0.17 12.58 -8.86
N THR A 48 1.17 13.34 -8.44
CA THR A 48 1.20 14.80 -8.65
C THR A 48 2.54 15.24 -9.21
N THR A 49 2.52 16.24 -10.08
CA THR A 49 3.71 16.96 -10.54
C THR A 49 3.53 18.45 -10.30
N THR A 50 4.61 19.22 -10.38
CA THR A 50 4.46 20.68 -10.43
C THR A 50 3.70 21.09 -11.69
N ALA A 51 2.91 22.16 -11.60
CA ALA A 51 2.16 22.69 -12.75
C ALA A 51 3.10 23.08 -13.90
N THR A 52 4.23 23.73 -13.58
CA THR A 52 5.26 24.12 -14.54
C THR A 52 5.82 22.92 -15.31
N TRP A 53 6.10 21.80 -14.64
CA TRP A 53 6.62 20.61 -15.31
C TRP A 53 5.58 20.01 -16.27
N ALA A 54 4.32 19.90 -15.83
CA ALA A 54 3.25 19.36 -16.66
C ALA A 54 2.98 20.23 -17.91
N GLN A 55 3.03 21.55 -17.76
CA GLN A 55 2.88 22.51 -18.87
C GLN A 55 4.04 22.43 -19.87
N ASN A 56 5.27 22.27 -19.39
CA ASN A 56 6.45 22.17 -20.25
C ASN A 56 6.63 20.77 -20.88
N HIS A 57 6.08 19.73 -20.26
CA HIS A 57 6.22 18.34 -20.70
C HIS A 57 4.88 17.60 -20.83
N PRO A 58 3.91 18.11 -21.61
CA PRO A 58 2.55 17.56 -21.66
C PRO A 58 2.51 16.12 -22.19
N ARG A 59 3.41 15.78 -23.13
CA ARG A 59 3.53 14.42 -23.66
C ARG A 59 4.04 13.44 -22.60
N SER A 60 5.05 13.85 -21.83
CA SER A 60 5.61 13.03 -20.74
C SER A 60 4.63 12.88 -19.59
N ALA A 61 3.89 13.94 -19.24
CA ALA A 61 2.83 13.88 -18.24
C ALA A 61 1.76 12.85 -18.62
N ARG A 62 1.29 12.89 -19.88
CA ARG A 62 0.33 11.90 -20.39
C ARG A 62 0.89 10.48 -20.40
N ALA A 63 2.16 10.31 -20.82
CA ALA A 63 2.82 9.02 -20.81
C ALA A 63 2.96 8.44 -19.40
N LEU A 64 3.28 9.28 -18.40
CA LEU A 64 3.36 8.87 -17.01
C LEU A 64 2.00 8.42 -16.46
N ILE A 65 0.93 9.17 -16.76
CA ILE A 65 -0.44 8.76 -16.40
C ILE A 65 -0.79 7.41 -17.03
N ALA A 66 -0.52 7.23 -18.32
CA ALA A 66 -0.78 5.97 -19.02
C ALA A 66 0.00 4.79 -18.40
N ALA A 67 1.29 4.99 -18.10
CA ALA A 67 2.13 3.97 -17.48
C ALA A 67 1.61 3.53 -16.11
N ILE A 68 1.16 4.48 -15.27
CA ILE A 68 0.55 4.13 -13.97
C ILE A 68 -0.77 3.39 -14.16
N LEU A 69 -1.63 3.82 -15.08
CA LEU A 69 -2.90 3.14 -15.34
C LEU A 69 -2.69 1.70 -15.85
N GLU A 70 -1.70 1.46 -16.71
CA GLU A 70 -1.33 0.12 -17.17
C GLU A 70 -0.78 -0.75 -16.03
N ALA A 71 0.12 -0.21 -15.21
CA ALA A 71 0.64 -0.91 -14.04
C ALA A 71 -0.48 -1.26 -13.05
N SER A 72 -1.37 -0.32 -12.77
CA SER A 72 -2.55 -0.52 -11.92
C SER A 72 -3.45 -1.65 -12.41
N ARG A 73 -3.76 -1.68 -13.72
CA ARG A 73 -4.55 -2.76 -14.33
C ARG A 73 -3.85 -4.11 -14.19
N TRP A 74 -2.55 -4.13 -14.44
CA TRP A 74 -1.77 -5.36 -14.35
C TRP A 74 -1.71 -5.89 -12.92
N LEU A 75 -1.54 -5.03 -11.92
CA LEU A 75 -1.55 -5.41 -10.50
C LEU A 75 -2.89 -6.03 -10.05
N ASP A 76 -4.00 -5.51 -10.55
CA ASP A 76 -5.35 -5.97 -10.18
C ASP A 76 -5.84 -7.15 -11.04
N SER A 77 -5.17 -7.51 -12.13
CA SER A 77 -5.66 -8.54 -13.05
C SER A 77 -5.51 -9.97 -12.52
N SER A 78 -4.65 -10.21 -11.53
CA SER A 78 -4.50 -11.53 -10.90
C SER A 78 -3.80 -11.49 -9.54
N SER A 79 -4.03 -12.53 -8.73
CA SER A 79 -3.27 -12.75 -7.50
C SER A 79 -1.79 -13.06 -7.75
N GLU A 80 -1.45 -13.66 -8.89
CA GLU A 80 -0.09 -13.98 -9.31
C GLU A 80 0.73 -12.69 -9.53
N ASN A 81 0.13 -11.69 -10.19
CA ASN A 81 0.79 -10.40 -10.40
C ASN A 81 1.09 -9.71 -9.07
N ARG A 82 0.17 -9.79 -8.09
CA ARG A 82 0.43 -9.31 -6.73
C ARG A 82 1.59 -10.05 -6.05
N ALA A 83 1.76 -11.36 -6.29
CA ALA A 83 2.89 -12.14 -5.77
C ALA A 83 4.21 -11.71 -6.41
N ILE A 84 4.25 -11.53 -7.73
CA ILE A 84 5.41 -10.99 -8.45
C ILE A 84 5.78 -9.60 -7.91
N THR A 85 4.79 -8.73 -7.69
CA THR A 85 5.00 -7.40 -7.11
C THR A 85 5.53 -7.46 -5.69
N ALA A 86 5.02 -8.37 -4.84
CA ALA A 86 5.54 -8.54 -3.49
C ALA A 86 7.02 -8.96 -3.51
N ALA A 87 7.39 -9.90 -4.39
CA ALA A 87 8.78 -10.34 -4.56
C ALA A 87 9.68 -9.22 -5.08
N LEU A 88 9.20 -8.37 -5.99
CA LEU A 88 9.92 -7.19 -6.46
C LEU A 88 10.13 -6.19 -5.31
N MET A 89 9.07 -5.86 -4.56
CA MET A 89 9.13 -4.90 -3.45
C MET A 89 9.98 -5.40 -2.27
N ALA A 90 10.16 -6.70 -2.13
CA ALA A 90 10.99 -7.31 -1.09
C ALA A 90 12.50 -7.11 -1.30
N GLN A 91 12.95 -6.72 -2.51
CA GLN A 91 14.38 -6.60 -2.80
C GLN A 91 15.02 -5.45 -1.99
N PRO A 92 16.35 -5.51 -1.73
CA PRO A 92 17.06 -4.50 -0.93
C PRO A 92 16.96 -3.06 -1.44
N ASN A 93 16.75 -2.88 -2.75
CA ASN A 93 16.59 -1.56 -3.37
C ASN A 93 15.18 -0.97 -3.19
N PHE A 94 14.25 -1.72 -2.58
CA PHE A 94 12.87 -1.31 -2.32
C PHE A 94 12.58 -1.30 -0.81
N LEU A 95 11.76 -2.23 -0.31
CA LEU A 95 11.37 -2.26 1.10
C LEU A 95 12.35 -3.04 1.98
N ASP A 96 13.09 -3.99 1.40
CA ASP A 96 13.98 -4.90 2.15
C ASP A 96 13.26 -5.61 3.31
N LEU A 97 12.09 -6.18 3.01
CA LEU A 97 11.23 -6.91 3.95
C LEU A 97 10.81 -8.26 3.37
N PRO A 98 10.43 -9.24 4.22
CA PRO A 98 9.93 -10.53 3.74
C PRO A 98 8.79 -10.38 2.73
N SER A 99 8.87 -11.10 1.62
CA SER A 99 7.91 -10.99 0.52
C SER A 99 6.50 -11.42 0.94
N GLU A 100 6.42 -12.38 1.85
CA GLU A 100 5.19 -12.94 2.40
C GLU A 100 4.41 -11.91 3.23
N LEU A 101 5.14 -11.06 3.96
CA LEU A 101 4.57 -9.97 4.74
C LEU A 101 3.91 -8.94 3.81
N ILE A 102 4.60 -8.57 2.72
CA ILE A 102 4.10 -7.64 1.70
C ILE A 102 2.90 -8.27 0.99
N LEU A 103 3.02 -9.52 0.55
CA LEU A 103 1.99 -10.23 -0.20
C LEU A 103 0.69 -10.38 0.60
N ALA A 104 0.78 -10.68 1.91
CA ALA A 104 -0.40 -10.76 2.77
C ALA A 104 -1.20 -9.45 2.74
N ARG A 105 -0.52 -8.29 2.82
CA ARG A 105 -1.17 -6.98 2.76
C ARG A 105 -1.71 -6.66 1.37
N LEU A 106 -0.94 -6.95 0.32
CA LEU A 106 -1.41 -6.83 -1.05
C LEU A 106 -2.64 -7.71 -1.31
N GLN A 107 -2.81 -8.82 -0.62
CA GLN A 107 -3.98 -9.70 -0.77
C GLN A 107 -5.09 -9.40 0.25
N GLY A 108 -4.98 -8.33 1.03
CA GLY A 108 -6.01 -7.93 1.99
C GLY A 108 -6.15 -8.86 3.20
N ARG A 109 -5.13 -9.68 3.50
CA ARG A 109 -5.09 -10.52 4.69
C ARG A 109 -4.45 -9.76 5.83
N TYR A 110 -5.21 -9.53 6.89
CA TYR A 110 -4.79 -8.76 8.05
C TYR A 110 -4.78 -9.60 9.33
N GLN A 111 -3.95 -9.17 10.28
CA GLN A 111 -3.96 -9.64 11.66
C GLN A 111 -3.58 -8.46 12.57
N ASP A 112 -4.17 -8.40 13.76
CA ASP A 112 -3.97 -7.28 14.68
C ASP A 112 -2.91 -7.53 15.75
N GLY A 113 -2.48 -8.78 15.96
CA GLY A 113 -1.58 -9.16 17.05
C GLY A 113 -2.28 -9.42 18.39
N LEU A 114 -3.61 -9.37 18.43
CA LEU A 114 -4.47 -9.71 19.57
C LEU A 114 -5.25 -11.02 19.33
N GLY A 115 -4.86 -11.78 18.31
CA GLY A 115 -5.49 -13.03 17.92
C GLY A 115 -6.61 -12.88 16.90
N HIS A 116 -6.89 -11.67 16.41
CA HIS A 116 -7.84 -11.47 15.33
C HIS A 116 -7.15 -11.48 13.97
N GLN A 117 -7.75 -12.20 13.03
CA GLN A 117 -7.31 -12.27 11.64
C GLN A 117 -8.54 -12.14 10.73
N TRP A 118 -8.40 -11.38 9.64
CA TRP A 118 -9.51 -11.17 8.71
C TRP A 118 -9.02 -10.97 7.28
N GLN A 119 -9.94 -11.26 6.34
CA GLN A 119 -9.82 -10.90 4.95
C GLN A 119 -10.65 -9.63 4.75
N ASP A 120 -10.01 -8.55 4.32
CA ASP A 120 -10.67 -7.25 4.22
C ASP A 120 -11.50 -7.13 2.93
N SER A 121 -12.78 -6.75 3.06
CA SER A 121 -13.68 -6.53 1.92
C SER A 121 -13.34 -5.27 1.13
N HIS A 122 -12.64 -4.32 1.75
CA HIS A 122 -12.12 -3.08 1.15
C HIS A 122 -10.59 -3.11 1.10
N SER A 123 -10.03 -4.29 0.81
CA SER A 123 -8.59 -4.47 0.61
C SER A 123 -8.03 -3.54 -0.49
N LEU A 124 -6.70 -3.40 -0.50
CA LEU A 124 -5.99 -2.57 -1.46
C LEU A 124 -6.38 -2.91 -2.92
N LYS A 125 -6.82 -1.88 -3.64
CA LYS A 125 -7.16 -1.89 -5.07
C LYS A 125 -6.23 -0.90 -5.78
N PHE A 126 -5.78 -1.24 -6.98
CA PHE A 126 -4.90 -0.38 -7.77
C PHE A 126 -5.61 0.26 -8.98
N PHE A 127 -6.63 -0.41 -9.51
CA PHE A 127 -7.38 -0.01 -10.69
C PHE A 127 -8.89 0.05 -10.44
N ALA A 128 -9.51 -1.07 -10.07
CA ALA A 128 -10.97 -1.23 -9.91
C ALA A 128 -11.79 -0.53 -11.00
N ASP A 129 -11.63 -0.97 -12.26
CA ASP A 129 -12.28 -0.38 -13.44
C ASP A 129 -12.03 1.14 -13.62
N GLY A 130 -10.92 1.63 -13.05
CA GLY A 130 -10.52 3.04 -13.07
C GLY A 130 -11.09 3.87 -11.92
N ALA A 131 -11.97 3.31 -11.09
CA ALA A 131 -12.54 4.01 -9.94
C ALA A 131 -11.47 4.41 -8.91
N VAL A 132 -10.38 3.66 -8.78
CA VAL A 132 -9.28 4.04 -7.88
C VAL A 132 -8.49 5.22 -8.43
N ASN A 133 -8.37 5.33 -9.76
CA ASN A 133 -7.42 6.24 -10.39
C ASN A 133 -8.02 7.59 -10.76
N TYR A 134 -9.35 7.69 -10.83
CA TYR A 134 -10.00 8.95 -11.13
C TYR A 134 -9.87 9.92 -9.93
N PRO A 135 -9.31 11.12 -10.11
CA PRO A 135 -9.17 12.07 -9.03
C PRO A 135 -10.50 12.82 -8.79
N TYR A 136 -11.36 12.25 -7.96
CA TYR A 136 -12.63 12.87 -7.56
C TYR A 136 -12.34 14.19 -6.82
N LEU A 137 -12.99 15.27 -7.26
CA LEU A 137 -12.96 16.61 -6.69
C LEU A 137 -14.31 16.95 -6.05
#